data_AF-A0A6P5KEG6-F1
#
_entry.id   AF-A0A6P5KEG6-F1
#
_cell.length_a   1.000
_cell.length_b   1.000
_cell.length_c   1.000
_cell.angle_alpha   90.00
_cell.angle_beta   90.00
_cell.angle_gamma   90.00
#
_symmetry.space_group_name_H-M   'P 1'
#
loop_
_entity.id
_entity.type
_entity.pdbx_description
1 polymer ?
#
loop_
_entity_poly.entity_id
_entity_poly.type
_entity_poly.pdbx_seq_one_letter_code
_entity_poly.pdbx_strand_id
1 'polypeptide(L)'
;MAAICKKLVIVGDDECGKMCLLTVFSKDQFPDIYVPTVFENYVADIEVDGKQEPVKPEEGRDMADRIGAFGYMECSAKTKEGVRVVFEMATRVALHARHGKKKSECLVL
;
A
#
# COMPACT_ATOMS: atom_id res chain seq x y z
N MET A 1 26.73 -10.62 12.67
CA MET A 1 26.12 -9.99 11.48
C MET A 1 25.21 -8.88 11.97
N ALA A 2 25.31 -7.67 11.41
CA ALA A 2 24.43 -6.57 11.81
C ALA A 2 23.01 -6.82 11.26
N ALA A 3 21.99 -6.72 12.10
CA ALA A 3 20.61 -6.82 11.67
C ALA A 3 20.25 -5.57 10.84
N ILE A 4 19.72 -5.77 9.64
CA ILE A 4 19.20 -4.68 8.82
C ILE A 4 17.74 -4.47 9.19
N CYS A 5 17.42 -3.32 9.75
CA CYS A 5 16.05 -2.90 10.05
C CYS A 5 15.66 -1.76 9.11
N LYS A 6 14.53 -1.92 8.41
CA LYS A 6 13.93 -0.90 7.55
C LYS A 6 12.54 -0.57 8.08
N LYS A 7 12.20 0.72 8.11
CA LYS A 7 10.85 1.18 8.44
C LYS A 7 10.03 1.18 7.14
N LEU A 8 8.84 0.57 7.17
CA LEU A 8 7.87 0.61 6.08
C LEU A 8 6.72 1.52 6.49
N VAL A 9 6.32 2.41 5.58
CA VAL A 9 5.17 3.30 5.75
C VAL A 9 4.21 3.04 4.60
N ILE A 10 2.94 2.80 4.89
CA ILE A 10 1.88 2.59 3.89
C ILE A 10 1.02 3.85 3.88
N VAL A 11 0.86 4.45 2.70
CA VAL A 11 0.10 5.70 2.50
C VAL A 11 -1.01 5.45 1.49
N GLY A 12 -2.12 6.16 1.63
CA GLY A 12 -3.30 6.06 0.78
C GLY A 12 -4.48 6.74 1.46
N ASP A 13 -5.61 6.85 0.75
CA ASP A 13 -6.82 7.48 1.27
C ASP A 13 -7.50 6.67 2.38
N ASP A 14 -8.49 7.27 3.02
CA ASP A 14 -9.32 6.56 3.98
C ASP A 14 -10.02 5.37 3.29
N GLU A 15 -10.21 4.30 4.05
CA GLU A 15 -10.89 3.07 3.61
C GLU A 15 -10.27 2.30 2.43
N CYS A 16 -9.14 2.74 1.86
CA CYS A 16 -8.46 2.03 0.76
C CYS A 16 -7.81 0.68 1.16
N GLY A 17 -8.02 0.20 2.39
CA GLY A 17 -7.62 -1.15 2.82
C GLY A 17 -6.20 -1.28 3.40
N LYS A 18 -5.52 -0.16 3.73
CA LYS A 18 -4.15 -0.16 4.30
C LYS A 18 -4.00 -1.10 5.52
N MET A 19 -4.92 -1.00 6.49
CA MET A 19 -4.91 -1.82 7.70
C MET A 19 -5.14 -3.29 7.39
N CYS A 20 -6.09 -3.60 6.50
CA CYS A 20 -6.36 -4.96 6.06
C CYS A 20 -5.14 -5.58 5.38
N LEU A 21 -4.47 -4.82 4.52
CA LEU A 21 -3.26 -5.25 3.82
C LEU A 21 -2.12 -5.58 4.80
N LEU A 22 -1.87 -4.72 5.79
CA LEU A 22 -0.85 -4.96 6.82
C LEU A 22 -1.21 -6.15 7.73
N THR A 23 -2.49 -6.28 8.09
CA THR A 23 -2.98 -7.38 8.93
C THR A 23 -2.83 -8.72 8.24
N VAL A 24 -3.23 -8.81 6.96
CA VAL A 24 -3.09 -10.04 6.18
C VAL A 24 -1.62 -10.41 5.99
N PHE A 25 -0.75 -9.44 5.71
CA PHE A 25 0.68 -9.72 5.62
C PHE A 25 1.26 -10.24 6.94
N SER A 26 0.88 -9.63 8.07
CA SER A 26 1.50 -9.89 9.37
C SER A 26 0.92 -11.10 10.11
N LYS A 27 -0.38 -11.35 9.95
CA LYS A 27 -1.13 -12.39 10.69
C LYS A 27 -1.63 -13.52 9.78
N ASP A 28 -1.48 -13.39 8.46
CA ASP A 28 -2.02 -14.32 7.46
C ASP A 28 -3.53 -14.59 7.61
N GLN A 29 -4.27 -13.61 8.14
CA GLN A 29 -5.71 -13.67 8.36
C GLN A 29 -6.36 -12.35 7.95
N PHE A 30 -7.41 -12.42 7.13
CA PHE A 30 -8.26 -11.29 6.85
C PHE A 30 -9.32 -11.18 7.96
N PRO A 31 -9.58 -9.98 8.53
CA PRO A 31 -10.52 -9.84 9.64
C PRO A 31 -11.97 -10.08 9.18
N ASP A 32 -12.69 -10.96 9.88
CA ASP A 32 -14.13 -11.17 9.65
C ASP A 32 -14.97 -9.99 10.16
N ILE A 33 -14.48 -9.29 11.19
CA ILE A 33 -15.07 -8.08 11.76
C ILE A 33 -14.02 -6.98 11.67
N TYR A 34 -14.24 -6.03 10.76
CA TYR A 34 -13.41 -4.83 10.67
C TYR A 34 -13.85 -3.85 11.75
N VAL A 35 -13.09 -3.75 12.83
CA VAL A 35 -13.26 -2.71 13.85
C VAL A 35 -12.21 -1.64 13.57
N PRO A 36 -12.57 -0.48 12.98
CA PRO A 36 -11.65 0.63 12.77
C PRO A 36 -11.04 1.03 14.12
N THR A 37 -9.72 0.98 14.23
CA THR A 37 -9.04 1.27 15.51
C THR A 37 -8.96 2.79 15.69
N VAL A 38 -10.00 3.36 16.31
CA VAL A 38 -10.09 4.74 16.84
C VAL A 38 -9.71 5.83 15.83
N PHE A 39 -10.64 6.15 14.94
CA PHE A 39 -11.08 7.51 14.56
C PHE A 39 -12.29 7.28 13.65
N GLU A 40 -13.49 7.53 14.18
CA GLU A 40 -14.72 7.56 13.38
C GLU A 40 -14.65 8.80 12.47
N ASN A 41 -14.13 8.64 11.26
CA ASN A 41 -14.46 9.56 10.19
C ASN A 41 -15.86 9.13 9.72
N TYR A 42 -16.89 9.85 10.18
CA TYR A 42 -18.24 9.71 9.66
C TYR A 42 -18.23 10.25 8.23
N VAL A 43 -17.93 9.39 7.25
CA VAL A 43 -18.04 9.72 5.84
C VAL A 43 -19.52 9.63 5.49
N ALA A 44 -20.13 10.78 5.24
CA ALA A 44 -21.42 10.83 4.58
C ALA A 44 -21.14 10.83 3.08
N ASP A 45 -21.45 9.73 2.39
CA ASP A 45 -21.40 9.66 0.94
C ASP A 45 -22.45 10.62 0.35
N ILE A 46 -22.01 11.76 -0.18
CA ILE A 46 -22.85 12.59 -1.04
C ILE A 46 -22.61 12.09 -2.46
N GLU A 47 -23.42 11.12 -2.91
CA GLU A 47 -23.45 10.71 -4.31
C GLU A 47 -23.99 11.85 -5.18
N VAL A 48 -23.15 12.36 -6.08
CA VAL A 48 -23.59 13.18 -7.22
C VAL A 48 -23.35 12.32 -8.47
N ASP A 49 -24.42 11.95 -9.16
CA ASP A 49 -24.46 11.28 -10.48
C ASP A 49 -24.01 9.81 -10.60
N GLY A 50 -23.76 9.10 -9.49
CA GLY A 50 -23.95 7.64 -9.39
C GLY A 50 -23.12 6.74 -10.33
N LYS A 51 -21.90 7.11 -10.71
CA LYS A 51 -20.99 6.24 -11.47
C LYS A 51 -19.58 6.24 -10.89
N GLN A 52 -19.22 5.16 -10.20
CA GLN A 52 -17.82 4.83 -9.92
C GLN A 52 -17.40 3.69 -10.84
N GLU A 53 -16.41 3.93 -11.70
CA GLU A 53 -15.79 2.88 -12.51
C GLU A 53 -14.48 2.43 -11.84
N PRO A 54 -14.16 1.12 -11.86
CA PRO A 54 -12.88 0.64 -11.36
C PRO A 54 -11.71 1.24 -12.14
N VAL A 55 -10.66 1.63 -11.43
CA VAL A 55 -9.39 2.04 -12.02
C VAL A 55 -8.82 0.89 -12.84
N LYS A 56 -8.44 1.17 -14.09
CA LYS A 56 -7.81 0.16 -14.94
C LYS A 56 -6.33 0.00 -14.59
N PRO A 57 -5.75 -1.18 -14.82
CA PRO A 57 -4.33 -1.41 -14.54
C PRO A 57 -3.38 -0.47 -15.31
N GLU A 58 -3.80 0.02 -16.48
CA GLU A 58 -3.05 1.00 -17.28
C GLU A 58 -2.96 2.36 -16.61
N GLU A 59 -4.06 2.85 -16.03
CA GLU A 59 -4.11 4.12 -15.31
C GLU A 59 -3.24 4.07 -14.04
N GLY A 60 -3.21 2.93 -13.36
CA GLY A 60 -2.35 2.70 -12.19
C GLY A 60 -0.86 2.72 -12.55
N ARG A 61 -0.47 2.12 -13.69
CA ARG A 61 0.90 2.16 -14.20
C ARG A 61 1.31 3.58 -14.61
N ASP A 62 0.47 4.26 -15.37
CA ASP A 62 0.73 5.65 -15.80
C ASP A 62 0.90 6.58 -14.59
N MET A 63 0.12 6.36 -13.53
CA MET A 63 0.26 7.10 -12.28
C MET A 63 1.58 6.79 -11.57
N ALA A 64 1.99 5.52 -11.51
CA ALA A 64 3.27 5.12 -10.91
C ALA A 64 4.46 5.78 -11.62
N ASP A 65 4.44 5.81 -12.96
CA ASP A 65 5.44 6.48 -13.77
C ASP A 65 5.45 8.00 -13.51
N ARG A 66 4.26 8.61 -13.43
CA ARG A 66 4.10 10.05 -13.18
C ARG A 66 4.69 10.49 -11.84
N ILE A 67 4.60 9.67 -10.79
CA ILE A 67 5.15 9.98 -9.46
C ILE A 67 6.58 9.48 -9.26
N GLY A 68 7.15 8.77 -10.24
CA GLY A 68 8.47 8.14 -10.12
C GLY A 68 8.53 7.03 -9.08
N ALA A 69 7.43 6.28 -8.91
CA ALA A 69 7.41 5.09 -8.06
C ALA A 69 8.31 4.00 -8.64
N PHE A 70 8.71 3.04 -7.80
CA PHE A 70 9.55 1.94 -8.27
C PHE A 70 8.78 1.01 -9.22
N GLY A 71 7.48 0.84 -8.99
CA GLY A 71 6.61 0.10 -9.89
C GLY A 71 5.16 0.08 -9.43
N TYR A 72 4.29 -0.46 -10.27
CA TYR A 72 2.88 -0.66 -9.97
C TYR A 72 2.59 -2.14 -9.72
N MET A 73 1.78 -2.44 -8.71
CA MET A 73 1.36 -3.79 -8.37
C MET A 73 -0.08 -3.80 -7.87
N GLU A 74 -0.87 -4.76 -8.36
CA GLU A 74 -2.23 -5.02 -7.85
C GLU A 74 -2.19 -6.12 -6.79
N CYS A 75 -2.95 -5.94 -5.71
CA CYS A 75 -3.10 -6.95 -4.68
C CYS A 75 -4.49 -6.90 -4.06
N SER A 76 -4.91 -8.02 -3.48
CA SER A 76 -6.16 -8.14 -2.74
C SER A 76 -5.88 -8.75 -1.39
N ALA A 77 -6.06 -7.96 -0.33
CA ALA A 77 -5.97 -8.45 1.04
C ALA A 77 -6.98 -9.58 1.30
N LYS A 78 -8.17 -9.49 0.72
CA LYS A 78 -9.26 -10.46 0.91
C LYS A 78 -8.94 -11.83 0.31
N THR A 79 -8.43 -11.86 -0.92
CA THR A 79 -8.06 -13.13 -1.60
C THR A 79 -6.62 -13.53 -1.33
N LYS A 80 -5.84 -12.67 -0.65
CA LYS A 80 -4.39 -12.78 -0.41
C LYS A 80 -3.53 -12.72 -1.68
N GLU A 81 -4.14 -12.46 -2.82
CA GLU A 81 -3.44 -12.34 -4.10
C GLU A 81 -2.52 -11.13 -4.10
N GLY A 82 -1.27 -11.30 -4.56
CA GLY A 82 -0.27 -10.22 -4.66
C GLY A 82 0.29 -9.71 -3.33
N VAL A 83 -0.36 -9.96 -2.19
CA VAL A 83 0.03 -9.38 -0.89
C VAL A 83 1.50 -9.66 -0.54
N ARG A 84 1.92 -10.92 -0.55
CA ARG A 84 3.31 -11.27 -0.23
C ARG A 84 4.31 -10.65 -1.21
N VAL A 85 3.96 -10.61 -2.49
CA VAL A 85 4.83 -10.10 -3.56
C VAL A 85 5.07 -8.61 -3.39
N VAL A 86 4.04 -7.82 -3.03
CA VAL A 86 4.17 -6.36 -2.81
C VAL A 86 5.17 -6.06 -1.68
N PHE A 87 5.05 -6.74 -0.53
CA PHE A 87 5.96 -6.52 0.60
C PHE A 87 7.38 -7.02 0.33
N GLU A 88 7.52 -8.14 -0.38
CA GLU A 88 8.83 -8.65 -0.78
C GLU A 88 9.52 -7.70 -1.77
N MET A 89 8.79 -7.21 -2.76
CA MET A 89 9.28 -6.22 -3.72
C MET A 89 9.74 -4.96 -2.99
N ALA A 90 8.89 -4.40 -2.13
CA ALA A 90 9.22 -3.25 -1.30
C ALA A 90 10.51 -3.45 -0.49
N THR A 91 10.67 -4.63 0.12
CA THR A 91 11.87 -4.98 0.90
C THR A 91 13.10 -5.07 0.01
N ARG A 92 13.01 -5.76 -1.13
CA ARG A 92 14.12 -5.90 -2.09
C ARG A 92 14.59 -4.53 -2.59
N VAL A 93 13.66 -3.64 -2.97
CA VAL A 93 13.99 -2.27 -3.38
C VAL A 93 14.66 -1.51 -2.25
N ALA A 94 14.11 -1.56 -1.03
CA ALA A 94 14.66 -0.85 0.11
C ALA A 94 16.07 -1.32 0.52
N LEU A 95 16.43 -2.58 0.22
CA LEU A 95 17.76 -3.14 0.44
C LEU A 95 18.75 -2.76 -0.67
N HIS A 96 18.30 -2.72 -1.92
CA HIS A 96 19.14 -2.41 -3.08
C HIS A 96 19.23 -0.92 -3.42
N ALA A 97 18.37 -0.08 -2.85
CA ALA A 97 18.49 1.37 -2.90
C ALA A 97 19.85 1.78 -2.31
N ARG A 98 20.80 2.14 -3.18
CA ARG A 98 22.15 2.54 -2.79
C ARG A 98 22.02 3.81 -1.94
N HIS A 99 22.55 3.78 -0.71
CA HIS A 99 22.73 4.98 0.09
C HIS A 99 23.82 5.85 -0.55
N GLY A 100 23.49 6.56 -1.62
CA GLY A 100 24.19 7.80 -1.96
C GLY A 100 24.00 8.77 -0.79
N LYS A 101 25.09 9.37 -0.32
CA LYS A 101 25.20 10.34 0.80
C LYS A 101 23.85 10.81 1.37
N LYS A 102 23.62 10.52 2.67
CA LYS A 102 22.53 11.03 3.52
C LYS A 102 21.74 12.19 2.87
N LYS A 103 20.68 11.85 2.17
CA LYS A 103 19.49 12.70 2.09
C LYS A 103 18.35 11.94 2.73
N SER A 104 17.71 12.60 3.68
CA SER A 104 16.52 12.16 4.40
C SER A 104 15.31 12.21 3.48
N GLU A 105 15.36 11.49 2.36
CA GLU A 105 14.26 11.47 1.40
C GLU A 105 13.55 10.12 1.48
N CYS A 106 12.24 10.20 1.67
CA CYS A 106 11.33 9.06 1.68
C CYS A 106 11.33 8.44 0.28
N LEU A 107 11.56 7.13 0.18
CA LEU A 107 11.40 6.41 -1.08
C LEU A 107 9.92 6.04 -1.23
N VAL A 108 9.29 6.56 -2.29
CA VAL A 108 7.94 6.17 -2.68
C VAL A 108 8.06 4.90 -3.52
N LEU A 109 7.44 3.83 -3.03
CA LEU A 109 7.45 2.51 -3.66
C LEU A 109 6.18 2.32 -4.49
#